data_AF-A0A1Y3UHQ8-F1
#
_entry.id   AF-A0A1Y3UHQ8-F1
#
_cell.length_a   1.000
_cell.length_b   1.000
_cell.length_c   1.000
_cell.angle_alpha   90.00
_cell.angle_beta   90.00
_cell.angle_gamma   90.00
#
_symmetry.space_group_name_H-M   'P 1'
#
loop_
_entity.id
_entity.type
_entity.pdbx_description
1 polymer ?
#
loop_
_entity_poly.entity_id
_entity_poly.type
_entity_poly.pdbx_seq_one_letter_code
_entity_poly.pdbx_strand_id
1 'polypeptide(L)'
;MDTAEHTCKLIDVDIHDIQVVELPREALRHALLSARRPLDPGTQPNTPLWAKSLEYGRAYHGISWQNILFPAADAPLLEASLSRFDTVYLDDKVTVTDVLDIHSMRSDLLFDSNTMQWLLLHEMKLSIPIGVLDSAAADSSESSRRCNWYAALRDCLVRSSNDQPDQRAPWIQCAENSARQVICSYFYQLKRYALNPSDIRFPPNCGNLSFFYVPDHPEALFPYTKNELCSRIAHLGHSVERIEGSEADAQRKERLYYDFGGRYHTIIVDSQDAVLRYMPLQFHAQYCWAYLRTAHTLVCDIEDALVVESLSQRDEDYLDRIINNIQYEQFLYAEFSRSVQADAEILTYIDRTWSLTISLTQLEQFADNLASTLERSLQRSTGKTAKRQEMALFALSLIQLIALVSVWADYLNLIETYGDKNYGTFPWSLFGSEPILNSFNILLPWILIIVSIAIMMWCLARNVRQH
;
A
#
# COMPACT_ATOMS: atom_id res chain seq x y z
N MET A 1 -40.20 17.92 46.18
CA MET A 1 -38.89 18.58 46.00
C MET A 1 -37.99 17.90 47.01
N ASP A 2 -37.21 16.87 46.67
CA ASP A 2 -36.53 16.61 45.41
C ASP A 2 -36.62 15.14 45.01
N THR A 3 -37.20 14.90 43.83
CA THR A 3 -36.95 13.68 43.06
C THR A 3 -35.57 13.84 42.45
N ALA A 4 -34.54 13.37 43.15
CA ALA A 4 -33.26 13.13 42.52
C ALA A 4 -33.51 12.11 41.41
N GLU A 5 -33.51 12.56 40.16
CA GLU A 5 -33.32 11.69 39.01
C GLU A 5 -32.02 10.92 39.29
N HIS A 6 -32.14 9.65 39.67
CA HIS A 6 -31.08 8.70 39.42
C HIS A 6 -30.99 8.54 37.91
N THR A 7 -30.40 9.53 37.24
CA THR A 7 -29.94 9.38 35.87
C THR A 7 -28.97 8.21 35.89
N CYS A 8 -29.38 7.12 35.24
CA CYS A 8 -28.50 5.98 35.03
C CYS A 8 -27.32 6.51 34.23
N LYS A 9 -26.14 6.57 34.83
CA LYS A 9 -24.94 7.07 34.15
C LYS A 9 -24.61 6.10 33.01
N LEU A 10 -24.36 6.65 31.83
CA LEU A 10 -24.09 5.94 30.59
C LEU A 10 -22.64 6.17 30.15
N ILE A 11 -22.10 5.19 29.43
CA ILE A 11 -20.87 5.32 28.67
C ILE A 11 -21.22 5.05 27.22
N ASP A 12 -20.95 6.04 26.39
CA ASP A 12 -21.00 5.91 24.95
C ASP A 12 -19.75 5.17 24.47
N VAL A 13 -19.94 4.19 23.59
CA VAL A 13 -18.87 3.42 22.97
C VAL A 13 -19.00 3.59 21.46
N ASP A 14 -18.14 4.43 20.89
CA ASP A 14 -18.02 4.58 19.45
C ASP A 14 -17.11 3.47 18.91
N ILE A 15 -17.66 2.64 18.02
CA ILE A 15 -16.97 1.49 17.45
C ILE A 15 -16.68 1.79 15.99
N HIS A 16 -15.41 1.63 15.62
CA HIS A 16 -14.94 1.79 14.25
C HIS A 16 -14.26 0.51 13.77
N ASP A 17 -14.68 0.00 12.62
CA ASP A 17 -14.02 -1.11 11.92
C ASP A 17 -13.49 -0.62 10.58
N ILE A 18 -12.22 -0.88 10.30
CA ILE A 18 -11.61 -0.63 9.01
C ILE A 18 -11.25 -1.96 8.37
N GLN A 19 -11.91 -2.25 7.25
CA GLN A 19 -11.70 -3.46 6.47
C GLN A 19 -10.91 -3.16 5.21
N VAL A 20 -9.93 -4.01 4.94
CA VAL A 20 -9.12 -3.94 3.72
C VAL A 20 -9.90 -4.55 2.56
N VAL A 21 -9.89 -3.87 1.42
CA VAL A 21 -10.41 -4.44 0.17
C VAL A 21 -9.25 -4.95 -0.67
N GLU A 22 -9.25 -6.25 -0.95
CA GLU A 22 -8.27 -6.88 -1.83
C GLU A 22 -8.78 -6.95 -3.26
N LEU A 23 -7.97 -6.45 -4.17
CA LEU A 23 -8.19 -6.53 -5.60
C LEU A 23 -7.26 -7.57 -6.23
N PRO A 24 -7.68 -8.24 -7.32
CA PRO A 24 -6.77 -9.12 -8.05
C PRO A 24 -5.64 -8.30 -8.68
N ARG A 25 -4.44 -8.90 -8.77
CA ARG A 25 -3.22 -8.27 -9.32
C ARG A 25 -3.46 -7.61 -10.67
N GLU A 26 -4.20 -8.29 -11.55
CA GLU A 26 -4.55 -7.79 -12.88
C GLU A 26 -5.37 -6.49 -12.84
N ALA A 27 -6.31 -6.39 -11.89
CA ALA A 27 -7.10 -5.19 -11.70
C ALA A 27 -6.23 -4.05 -11.16
N LEU A 28 -5.36 -4.31 -10.17
CA LEU A 28 -4.39 -3.31 -9.68
C LEU A 28 -3.50 -2.80 -10.80
N ARG A 29 -2.92 -3.70 -11.60
CA ARG A 29 -2.10 -3.34 -12.77
C ARG A 29 -2.88 -2.52 -13.79
N HIS A 30 -4.14 -2.88 -14.04
CA HIS A 30 -5.00 -2.14 -14.94
C HIS A 30 -5.36 -0.74 -14.42
N ALA A 31 -5.65 -0.61 -13.13
CA ALA A 31 -5.90 0.68 -12.46
C ALA A 31 -4.66 1.57 -12.52
N LEU A 32 -3.50 1.02 -12.13
CA LEU A 32 -2.23 1.72 -12.14
C LEU A 32 -1.89 2.20 -13.55
N LEU A 33 -2.01 1.39 -14.59
CA LEU A 33 -1.71 1.81 -15.97
C LEU A 33 -2.74 2.72 -16.64
N SER A 34 -3.73 3.21 -15.90
CA SER A 34 -4.76 4.08 -16.45
C SER A 34 -4.49 5.54 -16.15
N ALA A 35 -4.58 6.36 -17.20
CA ALA A 35 -4.44 7.81 -17.09
C ALA A 35 -5.75 8.51 -16.67
N ARG A 36 -6.87 7.76 -16.64
CA ARG A 36 -8.19 8.27 -16.23
C ARG A 36 -8.39 8.05 -14.74
N ARG A 37 -8.85 9.09 -14.04
CA ARG A 37 -9.40 9.03 -12.68
C ARG A 37 -10.93 9.20 -12.77
N PRO A 38 -11.72 8.12 -12.80
CA PRO A 38 -13.19 8.21 -12.94
C PRO A 38 -13.88 8.72 -11.68
N LEU A 39 -13.27 8.54 -10.51
CA LEU A 39 -13.71 9.17 -9.28
C LEU A 39 -13.00 10.52 -9.17
N ASP A 40 -13.65 11.57 -9.66
CA ASP A 40 -13.35 12.91 -9.16
C ASP A 40 -13.67 12.91 -7.65
N PRO A 41 -12.88 13.58 -6.80
CA PRO A 41 -13.31 13.88 -5.44
C PRO A 41 -14.54 14.79 -5.55
N GLY A 42 -15.72 14.17 -5.69
CA GLY A 42 -16.98 14.87 -5.68
C GLY A 42 -17.07 15.70 -4.41
N THR A 43 -17.81 16.82 -4.47
CA THR A 43 -18.20 17.63 -3.31
C THR A 43 -18.39 16.74 -2.08
N GLN A 44 -17.88 17.20 -0.93
CA GLN A 44 -17.54 16.46 0.29
C GLN A 44 -18.64 16.35 1.38
N PRO A 45 -19.97 16.18 1.12
CA PRO A 45 -20.94 16.16 2.21
C PRO A 45 -20.72 14.94 3.11
N ASN A 46 -20.14 13.84 2.58
CA ASN A 46 -20.07 12.55 3.25
C ASN A 46 -18.73 12.24 3.94
N THR A 47 -17.76 13.15 4.02
CA THR A 47 -16.55 12.85 4.83
C THR A 47 -16.91 12.83 6.33
N PRO A 48 -16.48 11.82 7.11
CA PRO A 48 -16.69 11.79 8.57
C PRO A 48 -16.17 13.06 9.26
N LEU A 49 -16.81 13.47 10.36
CA LEU A 49 -16.46 14.71 11.06
C LEU A 49 -15.00 14.70 11.55
N TRP A 50 -14.52 13.57 12.07
CA TRP A 50 -13.13 13.40 12.51
C TRP A 50 -12.14 13.50 11.33
N ALA A 51 -12.52 13.07 10.13
CA ALA A 51 -11.71 13.20 8.92
C ALA A 51 -11.73 14.62 8.31
N LYS A 52 -12.69 15.46 8.71
CA LYS A 52 -12.79 16.88 8.33
C LYS A 52 -11.97 17.80 9.24
N SER A 53 -11.36 17.30 10.32
CA SER A 53 -10.62 18.14 11.25
C SER A 53 -9.45 18.85 10.54
N LEU A 54 -9.28 20.15 10.79
CA LEU A 54 -8.32 21.00 10.06
C LEU A 54 -6.85 20.61 10.29
N GLU A 55 -6.56 19.97 11.42
CA GLU A 55 -5.19 19.61 11.83
C GLU A 55 -4.69 18.36 11.09
N TYR A 56 -5.57 17.39 10.81
CA TYR A 56 -5.20 16.08 10.25
C TYR A 56 -5.84 15.79 8.88
N GLY A 57 -6.95 16.46 8.56
CA GLY A 57 -7.74 16.22 7.35
C GLY A 57 -7.02 16.52 6.04
N ARG A 58 -5.96 17.35 6.05
CA ARG A 58 -5.15 17.63 4.85
C ARG A 58 -4.54 16.36 4.25
N ALA A 59 -4.15 15.40 5.09
CA ALA A 59 -3.64 14.10 4.66
C ALA A 59 -4.69 13.31 3.85
N TYR A 60 -5.98 13.52 4.13
CA TYR A 60 -7.08 12.75 3.54
C TYR A 60 -7.88 13.53 2.49
N HIS A 61 -7.46 14.75 2.12
CA HIS A 61 -8.13 15.55 1.09
C HIS A 61 -8.14 14.87 -0.29
N GLY A 62 -7.17 13.98 -0.56
CA GLY A 62 -7.10 13.19 -1.79
C GLY A 62 -7.96 11.93 -1.80
N ILE A 63 -8.59 11.58 -0.67
CA ILE A 63 -9.41 10.38 -0.53
C ILE A 63 -10.85 10.69 -0.91
N SER A 64 -11.41 9.87 -1.81
CA SER A 64 -12.82 9.88 -2.14
C SER A 64 -13.60 9.08 -1.11
N TRP A 65 -14.66 9.70 -0.56
CA TRP A 65 -15.55 9.09 0.42
C TRP A 65 -16.92 8.85 -0.20
N GLN A 66 -17.28 7.59 -0.38
CA GLN A 66 -18.59 7.22 -0.86
C GLN A 66 -19.36 6.50 0.23
N ASN A 67 -20.44 7.12 0.68
CA ASN A 67 -21.38 6.41 1.54
C ASN A 67 -22.05 5.30 0.73
N ILE A 68 -22.02 4.08 1.27
CA ILE A 68 -22.57 2.91 0.59
C ILE A 68 -23.77 2.30 1.32
N LEU A 69 -23.93 2.55 2.63
CA LEU A 69 -25.06 2.00 3.38
C LEU A 69 -25.36 2.77 4.67
N PHE A 70 -26.67 2.93 4.95
CA PHE A 70 -27.24 3.30 6.24
C PHE A 70 -28.32 2.29 6.61
N PRO A 71 -28.03 1.30 7.47
CA PRO A 71 -28.99 0.23 7.81
C PRO A 71 -30.31 0.77 8.38
N ALA A 72 -30.27 1.89 9.11
CA ALA A 72 -31.44 2.56 9.68
C ALA A 72 -32.51 2.96 8.63
N ALA A 73 -32.16 3.04 7.36
CA ALA A 73 -33.08 3.40 6.28
C ALA A 73 -33.82 2.21 5.65
N ASP A 74 -33.42 0.96 5.94
CA ASP A 74 -33.95 -0.27 5.34
C ASP A 74 -34.46 -1.23 6.42
N ALA A 75 -35.78 -1.37 6.53
CA ALA A 75 -36.42 -2.12 7.62
C ALA A 75 -36.06 -3.63 7.65
N PRO A 76 -36.14 -4.39 6.53
CA PRO A 76 -35.68 -5.79 6.51
C PRO A 76 -34.23 -5.98 6.92
N LEU A 77 -33.32 -5.11 6.44
CA LEU A 77 -31.91 -5.20 6.78
C LEU A 77 -31.68 -4.89 8.25
N LEU A 78 -32.41 -3.91 8.78
CA LEU A 78 -32.39 -3.52 10.17
C LEU A 78 -32.88 -4.67 11.07
N GLU A 79 -34.05 -5.23 10.80
CA GLU A 79 -34.60 -6.37 11.54
C GLU A 79 -33.62 -7.54 11.57
N ALA A 80 -33.03 -7.88 10.42
CA ALA A 80 -32.05 -8.95 10.34
C ALA A 80 -30.75 -8.64 11.10
N SER A 81 -30.33 -7.37 11.14
CA SER A 81 -29.15 -6.94 11.90
C SER A 81 -29.40 -6.96 13.40
N LEU A 82 -30.56 -6.45 13.85
CA LEU A 82 -30.97 -6.50 15.25
C LEU A 82 -31.08 -7.95 15.74
N SER A 83 -31.64 -8.85 14.94
CA SER A 83 -31.75 -10.27 15.32
C SER A 83 -30.40 -10.96 15.59
N ARG A 84 -29.31 -10.45 15.01
CA ARG A 84 -27.96 -10.94 15.32
C ARG A 84 -27.47 -10.39 16.66
N PHE A 85 -27.65 -9.09 16.88
CA PHE A 85 -27.22 -8.43 18.10
C PHE A 85 -28.06 -8.82 19.33
N ASP A 86 -29.29 -9.29 19.14
CA ASP A 86 -30.16 -9.83 20.22
C ASP A 86 -29.55 -11.06 20.90
N THR A 87 -28.64 -11.76 20.21
CA THR A 87 -27.97 -12.94 20.75
C THR A 87 -26.63 -12.62 21.41
N VAL A 88 -26.19 -11.36 21.34
CA VAL A 88 -24.94 -10.89 21.93
C VAL A 88 -25.25 -10.14 23.21
N TYR A 89 -24.86 -10.75 24.33
CA TYR A 89 -25.08 -10.23 25.67
C TYR A 89 -23.86 -9.43 26.14
N LEU A 90 -24.10 -8.21 26.62
CA LEU A 90 -23.09 -7.40 27.31
C LEU A 90 -22.91 -7.85 28.76
N ASP A 91 -24.03 -8.17 29.42
CA ASP A 91 -24.09 -8.90 30.69
C ASP A 91 -25.23 -9.94 30.65
N ASP A 92 -25.50 -10.65 31.74
CA ASP A 92 -26.56 -11.68 31.80
C ASP A 92 -27.98 -11.20 31.42
N LYS A 93 -28.22 -9.88 31.30
CA LYS A 93 -29.55 -9.29 31.14
C LYS A 93 -29.67 -8.32 29.96
N VAL A 94 -28.58 -7.68 29.55
CA VAL A 94 -28.56 -6.60 28.54
C VAL A 94 -27.86 -7.10 27.29
N THR A 95 -28.56 -7.01 26.17
CA THR A 95 -28.04 -7.36 24.84
C THR A 95 -27.43 -6.15 24.13
N VAL A 96 -26.66 -6.37 23.07
CA VAL A 96 -26.14 -5.30 22.23
C VAL A 96 -27.30 -4.51 21.59
N THR A 97 -28.38 -5.17 21.19
CA THR A 97 -29.54 -4.50 20.60
C THR A 97 -30.18 -3.49 21.56
N ASP A 98 -30.20 -3.78 22.87
CA ASP A 98 -30.80 -2.91 23.88
C ASP A 98 -30.07 -1.57 24.01
N VAL A 99 -28.80 -1.51 23.63
CA VAL A 99 -27.93 -0.32 23.78
C VAL A 99 -27.42 0.24 22.47
N LEU A 100 -27.69 -0.41 21.33
CA LEU A 100 -27.23 0.00 20.01
C LEU A 100 -28.02 1.20 19.50
N ASP A 101 -27.32 2.29 19.18
CA ASP A 101 -27.90 3.39 18.44
C ASP A 101 -27.91 3.06 16.94
N ILE A 102 -29.05 2.57 16.46
CA ILE A 102 -29.26 2.21 15.05
C ILE A 102 -28.99 3.38 14.10
N HIS A 103 -29.28 4.62 14.51
CA HIS A 103 -29.11 5.80 13.66
C HIS A 103 -27.65 6.21 13.48
N SER A 104 -26.78 5.75 14.39
CA SER A 104 -25.33 5.91 14.28
C SER A 104 -24.68 4.94 13.28
N MET A 105 -25.37 3.85 12.89
CA MET A 105 -24.79 2.81 12.04
C MET A 105 -24.56 3.32 10.61
N ARG A 106 -23.31 3.19 10.15
CA ARG A 106 -22.88 3.73 8.86
C ARG A 106 -21.78 2.88 8.23
N SER A 107 -21.81 2.77 6.90
CA SER A 107 -20.72 2.20 6.11
C SER A 107 -20.29 3.14 4.98
N ASP A 108 -18.99 3.43 4.89
CA ASP A 108 -18.39 4.23 3.82
C ASP A 108 -17.28 3.47 3.11
N LEU A 109 -17.29 3.53 1.78
CA LEU A 109 -16.20 3.08 0.93
C LEU A 109 -15.24 4.25 0.67
N LEU A 110 -13.96 4.04 1.00
CA LEU A 110 -12.89 4.98 0.77
C LEU A 110 -12.08 4.53 -0.45
N PHE A 111 -11.66 5.51 -1.25
CA PHE A 111 -10.74 5.29 -2.36
C PHE A 111 -9.65 6.37 -2.37
N ASP A 112 -8.39 5.95 -2.23
CA ASP A 112 -7.24 6.81 -2.46
C ASP A 112 -6.68 6.56 -3.88
N SER A 113 -6.74 7.60 -4.72
CA SER A 113 -6.28 7.53 -6.11
C SER A 113 -4.76 7.59 -6.29
N ASN A 114 -4.03 8.03 -5.26
CA ASN A 114 -2.57 8.10 -5.27
C ASN A 114 -1.96 6.76 -4.86
N THR A 115 -2.54 6.07 -3.88
CA THR A 115 -2.07 4.74 -3.46
C THR A 115 -2.81 3.59 -4.16
N MET A 116 -3.92 3.88 -4.86
CA MET A 116 -4.84 2.91 -5.47
C MET A 116 -5.46 1.94 -4.45
N GLN A 117 -5.67 2.43 -3.23
CA GLN A 117 -6.18 1.65 -2.11
C GLN A 117 -7.69 1.85 -1.92
N TRP A 118 -8.36 0.76 -1.57
CA TRP A 118 -9.78 0.76 -1.20
C TRP A 118 -9.93 0.25 0.22
N LEU A 119 -10.72 0.96 1.03
CA LEU A 119 -11.03 0.59 2.41
C LEU A 119 -12.52 0.71 2.65
N LEU A 120 -13.06 -0.18 3.47
CA LEU A 120 -14.44 -0.10 3.94
C LEU A 120 -14.43 0.26 5.42
N LEU A 121 -15.00 1.41 5.76
CA LEU A 121 -15.15 1.87 7.13
C LEU A 121 -16.58 1.58 7.60
N HIS A 122 -16.70 0.97 8.77
CA HIS A 122 -17.95 0.82 9.49
C HIS A 122 -17.90 1.62 10.79
N GLU A 123 -18.97 2.36 11.09
CA GLU A 123 -19.14 3.11 12.33
C GLU A 123 -20.46 2.71 13.00
N MET A 124 -20.47 2.61 14.32
CA MET A 124 -21.67 2.49 15.14
C MET A 124 -21.39 2.94 16.57
N LYS A 125 -22.46 3.20 17.33
CA LYS A 125 -22.41 3.67 18.71
C LYS A 125 -23.28 2.80 19.60
N LEU A 126 -22.74 2.46 20.78
CA LEU A 126 -23.49 1.81 21.87
C LEU A 126 -23.59 2.79 23.05
N SER A 127 -24.76 2.92 23.68
CA SER A 127 -24.93 3.71 24.90
C SER A 127 -25.15 2.77 26.09
N ILE A 128 -24.07 2.42 26.77
CA ILE A 128 -24.03 1.33 27.76
C ILE A 128 -24.18 1.89 29.19
N PRO A 129 -25.12 1.39 30.01
CA PRO A 129 -25.16 1.73 31.42
C PRO A 129 -23.89 1.29 32.16
N ILE A 130 -23.33 2.14 33.01
CA ILE A 130 -22.07 1.82 33.73
C ILE A 130 -22.18 0.53 34.53
N GLY A 131 -23.32 0.28 35.17
CA GLY A 131 -23.53 -0.95 35.94
C GLY A 131 -23.42 -2.23 35.11
N VAL A 132 -23.79 -2.19 33.83
CA VAL A 132 -23.64 -3.30 32.88
C VAL A 132 -22.17 -3.52 32.55
N LEU A 133 -21.45 -2.43 32.26
CA LEU A 133 -20.02 -2.48 31.97
C LEU A 133 -19.21 -3.01 33.16
N ASP A 134 -19.52 -2.53 34.38
CA ASP A 134 -18.91 -2.99 35.62
C ASP A 134 -19.18 -4.48 35.88
N SER A 135 -20.41 -4.94 35.63
CA SER A 135 -20.79 -6.34 35.77
C SER A 135 -20.05 -7.24 34.79
N ALA A 136 -20.03 -6.85 33.51
CA ALA A 136 -19.29 -7.54 32.45
C ALA A 136 -17.79 -7.62 32.75
N ALA A 137 -17.23 -6.54 33.30
CA ALA A 137 -15.84 -6.42 33.70
C ALA A 137 -15.47 -7.22 34.96
N ALA A 138 -16.43 -7.56 35.82
CA ALA A 138 -16.20 -8.25 37.09
C ALA A 138 -16.28 -9.79 36.99
N ASP A 139 -16.97 -10.32 35.97
CA ASP A 139 -17.21 -11.76 35.85
C ASP A 139 -15.97 -12.51 35.32
N SER A 140 -15.22 -13.12 36.24
CA SER A 140 -13.94 -13.81 35.98
C SER A 140 -14.07 -15.31 35.70
N SER A 141 -15.28 -15.84 35.56
CA SER A 141 -15.51 -17.28 35.37
C SER A 141 -15.01 -17.78 33.99
N GLU A 142 -14.50 -19.02 33.91
CA GLU A 142 -14.10 -19.61 32.62
C GLU A 142 -15.27 -19.76 31.63
N SER A 143 -16.51 -19.80 32.14
CA SER A 143 -17.74 -19.72 31.34
C SER A 143 -18.02 -18.33 30.79
N SER A 144 -17.73 -17.25 31.53
CA SER A 144 -17.90 -15.86 31.05
C SER A 144 -16.88 -15.48 29.98
N ARG A 145 -15.69 -16.11 29.97
CA ARG A 145 -14.72 -15.98 28.87
C ARG A 145 -15.27 -16.43 27.50
N ARG A 146 -16.32 -17.28 27.48
CA ARG A 146 -17.04 -17.65 26.25
C ARG A 146 -18.11 -16.63 25.83
N CYS A 147 -18.50 -15.73 26.73
CA CYS A 147 -19.47 -14.65 26.49
C CYS A 147 -18.77 -13.28 26.45
N ASN A 148 -17.59 -13.21 25.84
CA ASN A 148 -16.92 -11.93 25.65
C ASN A 148 -17.60 -11.17 24.50
N TRP A 149 -18.38 -10.15 24.85
CA TRP A 149 -19.10 -9.33 23.88
C TRP A 149 -18.15 -8.65 22.87
N TYR A 150 -16.88 -8.40 23.20
CA TYR A 150 -15.89 -7.96 22.20
C TYR A 150 -15.69 -9.00 21.09
N ALA A 151 -15.58 -10.30 21.43
CA ALA A 151 -15.42 -11.37 20.46
C ALA A 151 -16.70 -11.57 19.63
N ALA A 152 -17.87 -11.44 20.26
CA ALA A 152 -19.15 -11.56 19.58
C ALA A 152 -19.43 -10.36 18.64
N LEU A 153 -19.15 -9.13 19.09
CA LEU A 153 -19.20 -7.93 18.25
C LEU A 153 -18.20 -8.03 17.10
N ARG A 154 -16.98 -8.52 17.36
CA ARG A 154 -16.02 -8.83 16.30
C ARG A 154 -16.61 -9.79 15.30
N ASP A 155 -17.16 -10.92 15.72
CA ASP A 155 -17.66 -11.95 14.80
C ASP A 155 -18.89 -11.45 14.00
N CYS A 156 -19.60 -10.43 14.51
CA CYS A 156 -20.63 -9.71 13.76
C CYS A 156 -20.05 -8.79 12.66
N LEU A 157 -18.83 -8.27 12.82
CA LEU A 157 -18.22 -7.32 11.90
C LEU A 157 -17.24 -7.98 10.93
N VAL A 158 -16.42 -8.88 11.45
CA VAL A 158 -15.24 -9.42 10.77
C VAL A 158 -15.32 -10.93 10.74
N ARG A 159 -14.88 -11.51 9.63
CA ARG A 159 -14.79 -12.96 9.50
C ARG A 159 -13.50 -13.46 10.14
N SER A 160 -13.60 -14.32 11.14
CA SER A 160 -12.44 -14.87 11.87
C SER A 160 -11.62 -15.91 11.07
N SER A 161 -12.22 -16.66 10.13
CA SER A 161 -11.50 -17.56 9.24
C SER A 161 -12.32 -17.93 8.01
N ASN A 162 -11.64 -18.30 6.92
CA ASN A 162 -12.26 -18.88 5.73
C ASN A 162 -12.91 -20.25 5.99
N ASP A 163 -12.49 -20.96 7.04
CA ASP A 163 -12.98 -22.31 7.36
C ASP A 163 -14.22 -22.30 8.25
N GLN A 164 -14.59 -21.14 8.79
CA GLN A 164 -15.77 -20.98 9.64
C GLN A 164 -16.97 -20.46 8.85
N PRO A 165 -18.21 -20.81 9.26
CA PRO A 165 -19.42 -20.19 8.75
C PRO A 165 -19.32 -18.68 8.87
N ASP A 166 -19.81 -17.95 7.86
CA ASP A 166 -19.88 -16.49 7.93
C ASP A 166 -20.95 -16.10 8.97
N GLN A 167 -20.50 -15.60 10.12
CA GLN A 167 -21.35 -15.16 11.23
C GLN A 167 -21.61 -13.65 11.22
N ARG A 168 -21.09 -12.94 10.23
CA ARG A 168 -21.21 -11.48 10.17
C ARG A 168 -22.66 -11.04 10.03
N ALA A 169 -22.94 -9.87 10.55
CA ALA A 169 -24.26 -9.27 10.50
C ALA A 169 -24.66 -8.98 9.03
N PRO A 170 -25.95 -9.13 8.68
CA PRO A 170 -26.44 -8.89 7.32
C PRO A 170 -26.08 -7.53 6.73
N TRP A 171 -26.08 -6.46 7.56
CA TRP A 171 -25.69 -5.12 7.11
C TRP A 171 -24.23 -5.03 6.64
N ILE A 172 -23.32 -5.76 7.28
CA ILE A 172 -21.91 -5.82 6.86
C ILE A 172 -21.81 -6.50 5.49
N GLN A 173 -22.44 -7.65 5.34
CA GLN A 173 -22.44 -8.39 4.06
C GLN A 173 -23.06 -7.56 2.93
N CYS A 174 -24.13 -6.81 3.22
CA CYS A 174 -24.76 -5.89 2.28
C CYS A 174 -23.83 -4.71 1.90
N ALA A 175 -23.13 -4.13 2.88
CA ALA A 175 -22.15 -3.08 2.65
C ALA A 175 -21.00 -3.57 1.77
N GLU A 176 -20.45 -4.76 2.02
CA GLU A 176 -19.43 -5.34 1.16
C GLU A 176 -19.93 -5.57 -0.27
N ASN A 177 -21.14 -6.10 -0.44
CA ASN A 177 -21.73 -6.31 -1.76
C ASN A 177 -21.91 -5.00 -2.52
N SER A 178 -22.34 -3.95 -1.82
CA SER A 178 -22.48 -2.60 -2.38
C SER A 178 -21.11 -2.03 -2.77
N ALA A 179 -20.09 -2.20 -1.92
CA ALA A 179 -18.72 -1.83 -2.22
C ALA A 179 -18.18 -2.56 -3.46
N ARG A 180 -18.39 -3.88 -3.58
CA ARG A 180 -18.01 -4.66 -4.78
C ARG A 180 -18.64 -4.07 -6.04
N GLN A 181 -19.92 -3.73 -6.01
CA GLN A 181 -20.62 -3.15 -7.15
C GLN A 181 -20.05 -1.79 -7.55
N VAL A 182 -19.75 -0.92 -6.57
CA VAL A 182 -19.13 0.39 -6.82
C VAL A 182 -17.75 0.23 -7.45
N ILE A 183 -16.91 -0.66 -6.90
CA ILE A 183 -15.57 -0.94 -7.43
C ILE A 183 -15.64 -1.52 -8.84
N CYS A 184 -16.51 -2.50 -9.10
CA CYS A 184 -16.72 -3.03 -10.45
C CYS A 184 -17.14 -1.93 -11.43
N SER A 185 -18.03 -1.03 -11.00
CA SER A 185 -18.49 0.11 -11.80
C SER A 185 -17.33 1.07 -12.11
N TYR A 186 -16.48 1.35 -11.13
CA TYR A 186 -15.26 2.14 -11.30
C TYR A 186 -14.33 1.54 -12.36
N PHE A 187 -14.02 0.25 -12.25
CA PHE A 187 -13.16 -0.45 -13.21
C PHE A 187 -13.75 -0.48 -14.63
N TYR A 188 -15.07 -0.64 -14.72
CA TYR A 188 -15.77 -0.59 -15.99
C TYR A 188 -15.72 0.80 -16.62
N GLN A 189 -15.84 1.88 -15.85
CA GLN A 189 -15.74 3.25 -16.34
C GLN A 189 -14.31 3.62 -16.78
N LEU A 190 -13.30 3.07 -16.11
CA LEU A 190 -11.89 3.40 -16.29
C LEU A 190 -11.36 2.97 -17.69
N LYS A 191 -11.61 1.73 -18.14
CA LYS A 191 -11.38 1.29 -19.54
C LYS A 191 -12.25 0.10 -20.01
N ARG A 192 -13.51 -0.01 -19.55
CA ARG A 192 -14.38 -1.19 -19.81
C ARG A 192 -13.77 -2.50 -19.30
N TYR A 193 -12.92 -2.44 -18.27
CA TYR A 193 -12.39 -3.63 -17.62
C TYR A 193 -13.51 -4.27 -16.81
N ALA A 194 -13.92 -5.47 -17.22
CA ALA A 194 -14.98 -6.22 -16.56
C ALA A 194 -14.39 -6.99 -15.37
N LEU A 195 -14.34 -6.34 -14.21
CA LEU A 195 -13.95 -6.99 -12.96
C LEU A 195 -15.14 -7.78 -12.42
N ASN A 196 -14.93 -9.07 -12.12
CA ASN A 196 -15.95 -9.89 -11.50
C ASN A 196 -16.08 -9.54 -10.01
N PRO A 197 -17.29 -9.25 -9.48
CA PRO A 197 -17.50 -8.97 -8.06
C PRO A 197 -16.90 -10.04 -7.12
N SER A 198 -16.87 -11.31 -7.52
CA SER A 198 -16.31 -12.39 -6.69
C SER A 198 -14.79 -12.31 -6.49
N ASP A 199 -14.09 -11.56 -7.37
CA ASP A 199 -12.64 -11.42 -7.31
C ASP A 199 -12.23 -10.31 -6.33
N ILE A 200 -13.18 -9.45 -5.93
CA ILE A 200 -13.00 -8.43 -4.91
C ILE A 200 -13.25 -9.06 -3.54
N ARG A 201 -12.18 -9.15 -2.75
CA ARG A 201 -12.19 -9.89 -1.47
C ARG A 201 -12.10 -8.96 -0.28
N PHE A 202 -12.75 -9.38 0.78
CA PHE A 202 -12.62 -8.82 2.12
C PHE A 202 -12.00 -9.95 2.95
N PRO A 203 -10.68 -9.91 3.17
CA PRO A 203 -9.98 -11.05 3.74
C PRO A 203 -10.45 -11.32 5.18
N PRO A 204 -10.42 -12.57 5.66
CA PRO A 204 -10.66 -12.83 7.07
C PRO A 204 -9.57 -12.18 7.93
N ASN A 205 -9.87 -11.92 9.20
CA ASN A 205 -8.94 -11.33 10.19
C ASN A 205 -8.32 -9.98 9.79
N CYS A 206 -8.94 -9.22 8.90
CA CYS A 206 -8.39 -7.93 8.47
C CYS A 206 -9.12 -6.70 9.04
N GLY A 207 -10.22 -6.91 9.77
CA GLY A 207 -10.92 -5.83 10.46
C GLY A 207 -10.18 -5.46 11.73
N ASN A 208 -9.82 -4.18 11.82
CA ASN A 208 -9.16 -3.59 12.98
C ASN A 208 -10.20 -2.76 13.73
N LEU A 209 -10.59 -3.21 14.93
CA LEU A 209 -11.68 -2.63 15.71
C LEU A 209 -11.14 -1.65 16.74
N SER A 210 -11.66 -0.43 16.71
CA SER A 210 -11.33 0.60 17.70
C SER A 210 -12.58 0.92 18.50
N PHE A 211 -12.48 0.81 19.83
CA PHE A 211 -13.55 1.10 20.77
C PHE A 211 -13.18 2.39 21.53
N PHE A 212 -13.91 3.47 21.27
CA PHE A 212 -13.77 4.74 21.98
C PHE A 212 -14.84 4.86 23.05
N TYR A 213 -14.42 4.79 24.31
CA TYR A 213 -15.29 4.95 25.46
C TYR A 213 -15.33 6.42 25.87
N VAL A 214 -16.53 6.99 25.85
CA VAL A 214 -16.81 8.38 26.19
C VAL A 214 -17.86 8.41 27.31
N PRO A 215 -17.52 8.87 28.51
CA PRO A 215 -18.51 9.00 29.59
C PRO A 215 -19.50 10.13 29.31
N ASP A 216 -20.78 9.94 29.64
CA ASP A 216 -21.81 10.97 29.57
C ASP A 216 -21.59 12.13 30.57
N HIS A 217 -20.91 11.83 31.68
CA HIS A 217 -20.53 12.77 32.72
C HIS A 217 -19.07 12.54 33.14
N PRO A 218 -18.26 13.59 33.40
CA PRO A 218 -16.90 13.41 33.91
C PRO A 218 -16.85 12.56 35.19
N GLU A 219 -17.88 12.70 36.04
CA GLU A 219 -18.12 11.93 37.27
C GLU A 219 -18.55 10.47 37.08
N ALA A 220 -18.89 10.06 35.86
CA ALA A 220 -19.10 8.64 35.53
C ALA A 220 -17.82 7.83 35.66
N LEU A 221 -16.67 8.48 35.45
CA LEU A 221 -15.35 7.86 35.51
C LEU A 221 -14.41 8.53 36.54
N PHE A 222 -14.92 9.43 37.40
CA PHE A 222 -14.04 10.27 38.24
C PHE A 222 -13.63 9.62 39.57
N PRO A 223 -12.34 9.76 39.96
CA PRO A 223 -11.18 9.90 39.10
C PRO A 223 -10.67 8.51 38.70
N TYR A 224 -9.82 8.48 37.69
CA TYR A 224 -8.98 7.35 37.26
C TYR A 224 -8.04 6.77 38.37
N THR A 225 -8.34 7.00 39.66
CA THR A 225 -7.65 6.47 40.85
C THR A 225 -7.93 5.00 41.14
N LYS A 226 -8.90 4.37 40.47
CA LYS A 226 -9.00 2.91 40.44
C LYS A 226 -8.63 2.40 39.06
N ASN A 227 -7.35 2.06 38.91
CA ASN A 227 -6.82 1.26 37.81
C ASN A 227 -7.76 0.10 37.42
N GLU A 228 -8.53 -0.45 38.38
CA GLU A 228 -9.41 -1.60 38.22
C GLU A 228 -10.39 -1.52 37.05
N LEU A 229 -11.17 -0.45 36.82
CA LEU A 229 -12.18 -0.46 35.76
C LEU A 229 -11.54 -0.36 34.37
N CYS A 230 -10.61 0.57 34.17
CA CYS A 230 -9.88 0.69 32.90
C CYS A 230 -9.09 -0.59 32.59
N SER A 231 -8.39 -1.14 33.60
CA SER A 231 -7.71 -2.44 33.49
C SER A 231 -8.67 -3.57 33.15
N ARG A 232 -9.87 -3.62 33.75
CA ARG A 232 -10.85 -4.67 33.44
C ARG A 232 -11.44 -4.52 32.03
N ILE A 233 -11.77 -3.31 31.58
CA ILE A 233 -12.22 -3.07 30.21
C ILE A 233 -11.11 -3.47 29.22
N ALA A 234 -9.87 -3.07 29.49
CA ALA A 234 -8.71 -3.49 28.70
C ALA A 234 -8.53 -5.02 28.71
N HIS A 235 -8.72 -5.66 29.86
CA HIS A 235 -8.64 -7.12 30.01
C HIS A 235 -9.69 -7.85 29.17
N LEU A 236 -10.90 -7.29 29.02
CA LEU A 236 -11.91 -7.82 28.10
C LEU A 236 -11.36 -7.82 26.67
N GLY A 237 -10.72 -6.74 26.22
CA GLY A 237 -10.06 -6.67 24.91
C GLY A 237 -8.88 -7.65 24.76
N HIS A 238 -7.95 -7.67 25.71
CA HIS A 238 -6.76 -8.55 25.69
C HIS A 238 -7.12 -10.03 25.65
N SER A 239 -8.17 -10.43 26.35
CA SER A 239 -8.62 -11.83 26.36
C SER A 239 -9.08 -12.33 24.98
N VAL A 240 -9.56 -11.44 24.09
CA VAL A 240 -9.93 -11.77 22.70
C VAL A 240 -8.70 -11.94 21.82
N GLU A 241 -7.68 -11.09 22.00
CA GLU A 241 -6.45 -11.15 21.21
C GLU A 241 -5.56 -12.33 21.54
N ARG A 242 -5.80 -13.00 22.68
CA ARG A 242 -4.88 -14.01 23.22
C ARG A 242 -3.47 -13.46 23.41
N ILE A 243 -3.36 -12.15 23.66
CA ILE A 243 -2.09 -11.50 23.98
C ILE A 243 -1.73 -11.90 25.40
N GLU A 244 -0.61 -12.63 25.57
CA GLU A 244 0.01 -12.91 26.89
C GLU A 244 0.77 -11.68 27.44
N GLY A 245 0.39 -10.48 27.01
CA GLY A 245 0.99 -9.20 27.38
C GLY A 245 0.46 -8.68 28.71
N SER A 246 1.31 -7.95 29.42
CA SER A 246 0.98 -7.25 30.66
C SER A 246 0.20 -5.97 30.34
N GLU A 247 -0.81 -5.61 31.15
CA GLU A 247 -1.48 -4.28 31.13
C GLU A 247 -0.53 -3.07 31.24
N ALA A 248 0.77 -3.30 31.44
CA ALA A 248 1.84 -2.33 31.56
C ALA A 248 2.19 -1.57 30.27
N ASP A 249 1.75 -2.04 29.09
CA ASP A 249 2.13 -1.42 27.83
C ASP A 249 1.19 -0.28 27.37
N ALA A 250 0.02 -0.12 27.99
CA ALA A 250 -0.94 0.94 27.63
C ALA A 250 -0.40 2.35 27.93
N GLN A 251 -0.68 3.32 27.04
CA GLN A 251 -0.35 4.73 27.25
C GLN A 251 -1.42 5.39 28.14
N ARG A 252 -0.99 5.97 29.26
CA ARG A 252 -1.88 6.63 30.23
C ARG A 252 -1.50 8.10 30.38
N LYS A 253 -2.47 8.99 30.13
CA LYS A 253 -2.39 10.43 30.42
C LYS A 253 -3.57 10.80 31.31
N GLU A 254 -3.57 12.02 31.85
CA GLU A 254 -4.57 12.49 32.84
C GLU A 254 -6.02 12.24 32.42
N ARG A 255 -6.32 12.29 31.12
CA ARG A 255 -7.66 12.16 30.53
C ARG A 255 -7.71 11.20 29.34
N LEU A 256 -6.74 10.29 29.27
CA LEU A 256 -6.62 9.31 28.18
C LEU A 256 -6.08 7.99 28.70
N TYR A 257 -6.79 6.92 28.37
CA TYR A 257 -6.26 5.56 28.38
C TYR A 257 -6.23 5.06 26.94
N TYR A 258 -5.05 4.68 26.45
CA TYR A 258 -4.87 4.19 25.09
C TYR A 258 -4.17 2.84 25.14
N ASP A 259 -4.92 1.79 24.87
CA ASP A 259 -4.44 0.42 24.81
C ASP A 259 -4.55 -0.13 23.38
N PHE A 260 -3.41 -0.51 22.84
CA PHE A 260 -3.28 -0.95 21.46
C PHE A 260 -2.94 -2.44 21.42
N GLY A 261 -3.97 -3.28 21.36
CA GLY A 261 -3.85 -4.73 21.36
C GLY A 261 -3.51 -5.34 20.00
N GLY A 262 -2.95 -4.58 19.06
CA GLY A 262 -2.71 -5.08 17.71
C GLY A 262 -3.94 -4.91 16.82
N ARG A 263 -5.01 -5.69 16.94
CA ARG A 263 -6.21 -5.54 16.08
C ARG A 263 -7.41 -4.94 16.81
N TYR A 264 -7.47 -5.06 18.14
CA TYR A 264 -8.47 -4.39 18.96
C TYR A 264 -7.81 -3.29 19.78
N HIS A 265 -8.42 -2.12 19.76
CA HIS A 265 -7.92 -0.95 20.45
C HIS A 265 -8.97 -0.48 21.43
N THR A 266 -8.57 -0.29 22.68
CA THR A 266 -9.42 0.21 23.76
C THR A 266 -8.94 1.60 24.10
N ILE A 267 -9.75 2.60 23.77
CA ILE A 267 -9.41 4.01 23.92
C ILE A 267 -10.46 4.66 24.81
N ILE A 268 -10.08 5.10 26.01
CA ILE A 268 -10.99 5.76 26.95
C ILE A 268 -10.61 7.23 27.00
N VAL A 269 -11.56 8.10 26.68
CA VAL A 269 -11.39 9.55 26.63
C VAL A 269 -12.42 10.24 27.51
N ASP A 270 -12.20 11.52 27.80
CA ASP A 270 -13.07 12.31 28.68
C ASP A 270 -14.21 13.04 27.95
N SER A 271 -14.18 13.06 26.61
CA SER A 271 -15.08 13.88 25.79
C SER A 271 -15.13 13.42 24.33
N GLN A 272 -16.21 13.79 23.62
CA GLN A 272 -16.34 13.54 22.18
C GLN A 272 -15.29 14.29 21.35
N ASP A 273 -14.88 15.48 21.80
CA ASP A 273 -13.83 16.25 21.13
C ASP A 273 -12.49 15.51 21.13
N ALA A 274 -12.21 14.73 22.19
CA ALA A 274 -11.04 13.87 22.25
C ALA A 274 -11.13 12.69 21.25
N VAL A 275 -12.33 12.16 20.96
CA VAL A 275 -12.53 11.18 19.87
C VAL A 275 -12.12 11.79 18.53
N LEU A 276 -12.55 13.03 18.24
CA LEU A 276 -12.19 13.73 17.00
C LEU A 276 -10.67 13.98 16.86
N ARG A 277 -9.94 14.02 17.98
CA ARG A 277 -8.47 14.14 18.02
C ARG A 277 -7.76 12.80 17.83
N TYR A 278 -8.23 11.73 18.47
CA TYR A 278 -7.53 10.44 18.49
C TYR A 278 -7.97 9.46 17.39
N MET A 279 -9.18 9.61 16.85
CA MET A 279 -9.66 8.79 15.73
C MET A 279 -8.78 8.94 14.46
N PRO A 280 -8.35 10.14 14.05
CA PRO A 280 -7.42 10.28 12.91
C PRO A 280 -6.09 9.54 13.09
N LEU A 281 -5.52 9.54 14.31
CA LEU A 281 -4.29 8.80 14.63
C LEU A 281 -4.45 7.30 14.40
N GLN A 282 -5.53 6.73 14.95
CA GLN A 282 -5.84 5.31 14.82
C GLN A 282 -6.17 4.93 13.37
N PHE A 283 -6.98 5.76 12.69
CA PHE A 283 -7.29 5.58 11.27
C PHE A 283 -6.03 5.61 10.41
N HIS A 284 -5.11 6.56 10.63
CA HIS A 284 -3.89 6.66 9.84
C HIS A 284 -3.02 5.41 9.95
N ALA A 285 -2.82 4.92 11.17
CA ALA A 285 -2.05 3.70 11.38
C ALA A 285 -2.68 2.50 10.66
N GLN A 286 -4.00 2.35 10.74
CA GLN A 286 -4.75 1.29 10.05
C GLN A 286 -4.69 1.43 8.53
N TYR A 287 -4.76 2.67 8.03
CA TYR A 287 -4.62 3.01 6.62
C TYR A 287 -3.23 2.58 6.10
N CYS A 288 -2.15 2.96 6.79
CA CYS A 288 -0.78 2.57 6.44
C CYS A 288 -0.60 1.05 6.51
N TRP A 289 -1.11 0.39 7.55
CA TRP A 289 -1.06 -1.07 7.68
C TRP A 289 -1.74 -1.78 6.49
N ALA A 290 -2.89 -1.28 6.07
CA ALA A 290 -3.60 -1.80 4.91
C ALA A 290 -2.86 -1.50 3.59
N TYR A 291 -2.14 -0.38 3.51
CA TYR A 291 -1.30 -0.06 2.36
C TYR A 291 -0.12 -1.04 2.26
N LEU A 292 0.56 -1.35 3.36
CA LEU A 292 1.68 -2.30 3.39
C LEU A 292 1.29 -3.67 2.79
N ARG A 293 0.06 -4.13 3.05
CA ARG A 293 -0.49 -5.35 2.45
C ARG A 293 -0.68 -5.24 0.93
N THR A 294 -1.16 -4.09 0.46
CA THR A 294 -1.30 -3.80 -0.97
C THR A 294 0.09 -3.73 -1.63
N ALA A 295 1.02 -3.03 -1.00
CA ALA A 295 2.41 -2.91 -1.45
C ALA A 295 3.10 -4.27 -1.54
N HIS A 296 2.92 -5.16 -0.56
CA HIS A 296 3.43 -6.53 -0.63
C HIS A 296 2.93 -7.27 -1.88
N THR A 297 1.64 -7.14 -2.20
CA THR A 297 1.06 -7.75 -3.42
C THR A 297 1.69 -7.19 -4.69
N LEU A 298 1.96 -5.89 -4.73
CA LEU A 298 2.64 -5.23 -5.85
C LEU A 298 4.09 -5.69 -5.94
N VAL A 299 4.84 -5.75 -4.84
CA VAL A 299 6.24 -6.21 -4.82
C VAL A 299 6.38 -7.62 -5.38
N CYS A 300 5.52 -8.56 -4.99
CA CYS A 300 5.54 -9.90 -5.58
C CYS A 300 5.32 -9.89 -7.11
N ASP A 301 4.46 -9.00 -7.62
CA ASP A 301 4.22 -8.85 -9.06
C ASP A 301 5.45 -8.27 -9.79
N ILE A 302 6.20 -7.40 -9.13
CA ILE A 302 7.46 -6.84 -9.64
C ILE A 302 8.54 -7.92 -9.72
N GLU A 303 8.67 -8.76 -8.68
CA GLU A 303 9.61 -9.88 -8.69
C GLU A 303 9.33 -10.82 -9.87
N ASP A 304 8.06 -11.18 -10.08
CA ASP A 304 7.63 -11.99 -11.22
C ASP A 304 7.96 -11.32 -12.58
N ALA A 305 7.81 -9.99 -12.68
CA ALA A 305 8.11 -9.23 -13.90
C ALA A 305 9.61 -9.07 -14.18
N LEU A 306 10.44 -8.92 -13.15
CA LEU A 306 11.90 -8.75 -13.26
C LEU A 306 12.63 -10.04 -13.67
N VAL A 307 12.01 -11.21 -13.50
CA VAL A 307 12.54 -12.49 -13.99
C VAL A 307 12.51 -12.58 -15.53
N VAL A 308 11.70 -11.75 -16.20
CA VAL A 308 11.59 -11.74 -17.66
C VAL A 308 12.76 -10.97 -18.28
N GLU A 309 13.47 -11.57 -19.24
CA GLU A 309 14.73 -11.05 -19.83
C GLU A 309 14.65 -9.65 -20.48
N SER A 310 13.44 -9.15 -20.77
CA SER A 310 13.24 -7.80 -21.27
C SER A 310 11.91 -7.22 -20.82
N LEU A 311 11.95 -6.10 -20.08
CA LEU A 311 10.79 -5.30 -19.73
C LEU A 311 10.27 -4.55 -20.97
N SER A 312 8.95 -4.46 -21.14
CA SER A 312 8.34 -3.59 -22.13
C SER A 312 8.16 -2.16 -21.57
N GLN A 313 7.96 -1.16 -22.44
CA GLN A 313 7.63 0.22 -22.00
C GLN A 313 6.42 0.26 -21.05
N ARG A 314 5.44 -0.62 -21.27
CA ARG A 314 4.25 -0.71 -20.42
C ARG A 314 4.57 -1.29 -19.04
N ASP A 315 5.59 -2.13 -18.95
CA ASP A 315 6.09 -2.64 -17.66
C ASP A 315 6.90 -1.57 -16.95
N GLU A 316 7.71 -0.79 -17.67
CA GLU A 316 8.41 0.38 -17.11
C GLU A 316 7.42 1.41 -16.54
N ASP A 317 6.42 1.84 -17.31
CA ASP A 317 5.37 2.78 -16.85
C ASP A 317 4.59 2.22 -15.64
N TYR A 318 4.43 0.90 -15.55
CA TYR A 318 3.77 0.24 -14.43
C TYR A 318 4.63 0.30 -13.16
N LEU A 319 5.91 -0.03 -13.28
CA LEU A 319 6.87 -0.03 -12.19
C LEU A 319 7.12 1.39 -11.66
N ASP A 320 7.23 2.38 -12.54
CA ASP A 320 7.34 3.80 -12.16
C ASP A 320 6.14 4.27 -11.35
N ARG A 321 4.93 3.81 -11.68
CA ARG A 321 3.74 4.13 -10.88
C ARG A 321 3.76 3.46 -9.52
N ILE A 322 4.25 2.23 -9.42
CA ILE A 322 4.41 1.58 -8.11
C ILE A 322 5.43 2.34 -7.25
N ILE A 323 6.57 2.74 -7.82
CA ILE A 323 7.59 3.56 -7.14
C ILE A 323 6.97 4.87 -6.62
N ASN A 324 6.24 5.58 -7.49
CA ASN A 324 5.57 6.83 -7.10
C ASN A 324 4.53 6.62 -5.99
N ASN A 325 3.78 5.51 -6.00
CA ASN A 325 2.83 5.18 -4.94
C ASN A 325 3.54 4.94 -3.60
N ILE A 326 4.67 4.24 -3.59
CA ILE A 326 5.46 3.97 -2.38
C ILE A 326 6.03 5.28 -1.82
N GLN A 327 6.59 6.13 -2.69
CA GLN A 327 7.13 7.44 -2.29
C GLN A 327 6.03 8.37 -1.77
N TYR A 328 4.83 8.34 -2.38
CA TYR A 328 3.69 9.12 -1.92
C TYR A 328 3.24 8.70 -0.52
N GLU A 329 3.15 7.40 -0.24
CA GLU A 329 2.76 6.93 1.09
C GLU A 329 3.77 7.36 2.16
N GLN A 330 5.06 7.26 1.86
CA GLN A 330 6.11 7.70 2.78
C GLN A 330 6.02 9.21 3.05
N PHE A 331 5.77 10.01 2.01
CA PHE A 331 5.52 11.44 2.15
C PHE A 331 4.29 11.71 3.03
N LEU A 332 3.19 11.00 2.78
CA LEU A 332 1.94 11.14 3.52
C LEU A 332 2.13 10.81 5.01
N TYR A 333 2.81 9.71 5.32
CA TYR A 333 3.12 9.30 6.69
C TYR A 333 4.00 10.34 7.41
N ALA A 334 5.00 10.89 6.72
CA ALA A 334 5.85 11.93 7.27
C ALA A 334 5.10 13.26 7.49
N GLU A 335 4.20 13.65 6.59
CA GLU A 335 3.35 14.82 6.74
C GLU A 335 2.39 14.65 7.92
N PHE A 336 1.71 13.50 8.00
CA PHE A 336 0.81 13.18 9.11
C PHE A 336 1.56 13.19 10.44
N SER A 337 2.71 12.52 10.53
CA SER A 337 3.55 12.48 11.74
C SER A 337 3.96 13.88 12.23
N ARG A 338 4.22 14.82 11.31
CA ARG A 338 4.51 16.22 11.66
C ARG A 338 3.28 16.96 12.15
N SER A 339 2.10 16.66 11.62
CA SER A 339 0.84 17.29 12.05
C SER A 339 0.41 16.87 13.46
N VAL A 340 0.72 15.63 13.88
CA VAL A 340 0.35 15.08 15.20
C VAL A 340 1.43 15.26 16.27
N GLN A 341 2.34 16.24 16.17
CA GLN A 341 3.46 16.40 17.11
C GLN A 341 3.02 16.45 18.60
N ALA A 342 1.85 17.03 18.89
CA ALA A 342 1.30 17.07 20.24
C ALA A 342 0.96 15.67 20.82
N ASP A 343 0.76 14.68 19.96
CA ASP A 343 0.38 13.31 20.27
C ASP A 343 1.39 12.27 19.75
N ALA A 344 2.62 12.70 19.45
CA ALA A 344 3.65 11.86 18.85
C ALA A 344 3.97 10.59 19.67
N GLU A 345 3.78 10.64 20.99
CA GLU A 345 3.95 9.48 21.88
C GLU A 345 2.97 8.34 21.56
N ILE A 346 1.72 8.67 21.21
CA ILE A 346 0.70 7.67 20.85
C ILE A 346 1.04 7.06 19.50
N LEU A 347 1.40 7.90 18.51
CA LEU A 347 1.82 7.40 17.21
C LEU A 347 3.06 6.50 17.32
N THR A 348 4.03 6.88 18.16
CA THR A 348 5.23 6.06 18.44
C THR A 348 4.86 4.75 19.12
N TYR A 349 3.87 4.75 20.01
CA TYR A 349 3.38 3.54 20.67
C TYR A 349 2.76 2.56 19.66
N ILE A 350 1.89 3.05 18.78
CA ILE A 350 1.31 2.24 17.68
C ILE A 350 2.41 1.72 16.75
N ASP A 351 3.35 2.60 16.37
CA ASP A 351 4.46 2.27 15.48
C ASP A 351 5.36 1.16 16.04
N ARG A 352 5.60 1.13 17.35
CA ARG A 352 6.37 0.04 17.98
C ARG A 352 5.67 -1.32 17.85
N THR A 353 4.35 -1.34 17.95
CA THR A 353 3.57 -2.58 17.89
C THR A 353 3.43 -3.09 16.46
N TRP A 354 3.22 -2.20 15.48
CA TRP A 354 3.01 -2.57 14.07
C TRP A 354 4.23 -2.40 13.17
N SER A 355 5.32 -1.82 13.67
CA SER A 355 6.57 -1.55 12.93
C SER A 355 6.37 -0.75 11.64
N LEU A 356 5.42 0.19 11.62
CA LEU A 356 5.01 0.92 10.40
C LEU A 356 6.18 1.68 9.77
N THR A 357 6.91 2.48 10.56
CA THR A 357 8.04 3.29 10.10
C THR A 357 9.13 2.42 9.49
N ILE A 358 9.44 1.28 10.12
CA ILE A 358 10.47 0.35 9.63
C ILE A 358 10.02 -0.27 8.30
N SER A 359 8.78 -0.75 8.22
CA SER A 359 8.24 -1.35 7.00
C SER A 359 8.14 -0.36 5.84
N LEU A 360 7.71 0.87 6.09
CA LEU A 360 7.65 1.91 5.06
C LEU A 360 9.05 2.32 4.58
N THR A 361 10.02 2.44 5.50
CA THR A 361 11.42 2.72 5.13
C THR A 361 12.03 1.59 4.29
N GLN A 362 11.72 0.33 4.61
CA GLN A 362 12.17 -0.82 3.80
C GLN A 362 11.54 -0.81 2.40
N LEU A 363 10.26 -0.45 2.28
CA LEU A 363 9.60 -0.28 0.98
C LEU A 363 10.21 0.87 0.17
N GLU A 364 10.54 1.99 0.80
CA GLU A 364 11.24 3.11 0.15
C GLU A 364 12.61 2.67 -0.39
N GLN A 365 13.41 1.99 0.43
CA GLN A 365 14.70 1.43 -0.01
C GLN A 365 14.54 0.43 -1.15
N PHE A 366 13.49 -0.40 -1.12
CA PHE A 366 13.17 -1.30 -2.22
C PHE A 366 12.82 -0.52 -3.50
N ALA A 367 11.99 0.52 -3.40
CA ALA A 367 11.60 1.36 -4.53
C ALA A 367 12.80 2.07 -5.15
N ASP A 368 13.73 2.60 -4.34
CA ASP A 368 14.97 3.24 -4.81
C ASP A 368 15.88 2.24 -5.54
N ASN A 369 16.01 1.02 -5.00
CA ASN A 369 16.77 -0.06 -5.64
C ASN A 369 16.14 -0.49 -6.97
N LEU A 370 14.80 -0.55 -7.03
CA LEU A 370 14.05 -0.85 -8.23
C LEU A 370 14.24 0.24 -9.29
N ALA A 371 14.11 1.52 -8.90
CA ALA A 371 14.36 2.68 -9.77
C ALA A 371 15.77 2.63 -10.36
N SER A 372 16.79 2.36 -9.53
CA SER A 372 18.17 2.20 -9.99
C SER A 372 18.33 1.03 -10.97
N THR A 373 17.64 -0.08 -10.72
CA THR A 373 17.66 -1.27 -11.60
C THR A 373 16.97 -0.99 -12.93
N LEU A 374 15.85 -0.28 -12.91
CA LEU A 374 15.13 0.17 -14.11
C LEU A 374 15.96 1.14 -14.92
N GLU A 375 16.59 2.13 -14.28
CA GLU A 375 17.48 3.06 -14.95
C GLU A 375 18.64 2.32 -15.62
N ARG A 376 19.27 1.35 -14.93
CA ARG A 376 20.31 0.50 -15.52
C ARG A 376 19.80 -0.36 -16.67
N SER A 377 18.58 -0.89 -16.56
CA SER A 377 17.92 -1.65 -17.62
C SER A 377 17.63 -0.78 -18.84
N LEU A 378 17.15 0.45 -18.61
CA LEU A 378 16.86 1.45 -19.64
C LEU A 378 18.14 1.96 -20.28
N GLN A 379 19.22 2.17 -19.51
CA GLN A 379 20.56 2.46 -20.04
C GLN A 379 21.09 1.29 -20.89
N ARG A 380 20.84 0.03 -20.50
CA ARG A 380 21.18 -1.16 -21.31
C ARG A 380 20.32 -1.30 -22.56
N SER A 381 19.04 -0.91 -22.51
CA SER A 381 18.10 -0.98 -23.63
C SER A 381 18.34 0.13 -24.65
N THR A 382 18.53 1.37 -24.19
CA THR A 382 19.02 2.53 -24.98
C THR A 382 20.46 2.32 -25.47
N GLY A 383 21.22 1.50 -24.73
CA GLY A 383 22.52 0.96 -25.11
C GLY A 383 22.49 0.08 -26.37
N LYS A 384 21.35 -0.30 -26.95
CA LYS A 384 21.30 -0.97 -28.26
C LYS A 384 21.67 -0.05 -29.43
N THR A 385 21.45 1.26 -29.28
CA THR A 385 21.93 2.30 -30.22
C THR A 385 23.38 2.68 -29.94
N ALA A 386 23.79 2.72 -28.67
CA ALA A 386 25.18 2.91 -28.28
C ALA A 386 26.04 1.75 -28.77
N LYS A 387 25.63 0.49 -28.63
CA LYS A 387 26.35 -0.68 -29.14
C LYS A 387 26.49 -0.68 -30.66
N ARG A 388 25.56 -0.08 -31.41
CA ARG A 388 25.65 0.09 -32.88
C ARG A 388 26.59 1.23 -33.28
N GLN A 389 26.55 2.36 -32.58
CA GLN A 389 27.48 3.48 -32.78
C GLN A 389 28.88 3.13 -32.30
N GLU A 390 29.01 2.42 -31.20
CA GLU A 390 30.25 1.93 -30.60
C GLU A 390 30.84 0.78 -31.43
N MET A 391 30.04 -0.09 -32.06
CA MET A 391 30.52 -1.07 -33.04
C MET A 391 30.90 -0.43 -34.39
N ALA A 392 30.22 0.65 -34.81
CA ALA A 392 30.59 1.43 -35.98
C ALA A 392 31.85 2.29 -35.74
N LEU A 393 31.97 2.90 -34.56
CA LEU A 393 33.16 3.63 -34.09
C LEU A 393 34.31 2.67 -33.82
N PHE A 394 34.04 1.45 -33.32
CA PHE A 394 35.02 0.38 -33.18
C PHE A 394 35.46 -0.17 -34.55
N ALA A 395 34.54 -0.32 -35.52
CA ALA A 395 34.91 -0.68 -36.88
C ALA A 395 35.71 0.44 -37.57
N LEU A 396 35.35 1.71 -37.33
CA LEU A 396 36.06 2.88 -37.85
C LEU A 396 37.42 3.05 -37.17
N SER A 397 37.54 2.75 -35.88
CA SER A 397 38.81 2.74 -35.16
C SER A 397 39.67 1.53 -35.53
N LEU A 398 39.08 0.37 -35.85
CA LEU A 398 39.78 -0.80 -36.40
C LEU A 398 40.27 -0.54 -37.83
N ILE A 399 39.50 0.16 -38.67
CA ILE A 399 39.92 0.65 -39.99
C ILE A 399 41.03 1.70 -39.85
N GLN A 400 40.91 2.64 -38.91
CA GLN A 400 41.96 3.60 -38.60
C GLN A 400 43.21 2.91 -38.03
N LEU A 401 43.07 1.82 -37.29
CA LEU A 401 44.17 1.01 -36.77
C LEU A 401 44.82 0.15 -37.88
N ILE A 402 44.05 -0.35 -38.84
CA ILE A 402 44.55 -0.98 -40.08
C ILE A 402 45.22 0.06 -41.00
N ALA A 403 44.71 1.29 -41.04
CA ALA A 403 45.37 2.41 -41.71
C ALA A 403 46.62 2.87 -40.94
N LEU A 404 46.65 2.72 -39.61
CA LEU A 404 47.82 2.97 -38.75
C LEU A 404 48.86 1.85 -38.86
N VAL A 405 48.49 0.65 -39.31
CA VAL A 405 49.43 -0.37 -39.83
C VAL A 405 50.17 0.14 -41.08
N SER A 406 49.93 1.38 -41.53
CA SER A 406 50.94 2.28 -42.11
C SER A 406 52.24 2.41 -41.28
N VAL A 407 52.39 1.73 -40.14
CA VAL A 407 53.64 1.15 -39.59
C VAL A 407 54.42 0.34 -40.65
N TRP A 408 53.86 0.02 -41.81
CA TRP A 408 54.63 -0.28 -43.02
C TRP A 408 55.63 0.83 -43.40
N ALA A 409 55.46 2.06 -42.91
CA ALA A 409 56.47 3.13 -42.95
C ALA A 409 57.70 2.79 -42.10
N ASP A 410 57.53 2.14 -40.94
CA ASP A 410 58.65 1.61 -40.15
C ASP A 410 59.26 0.35 -40.80
N TYR A 411 58.43 -0.47 -41.46
CA TYR A 411 58.92 -1.62 -42.23
C TYR A 411 59.74 -1.21 -43.46
N LEU A 412 59.34 -0.14 -44.16
CA LEU A 412 60.09 0.45 -45.28
C LEU A 412 61.37 1.13 -44.81
N ASN A 413 61.35 1.84 -43.68
CA ASN A 413 62.57 2.36 -43.06
C ASN A 413 63.56 1.23 -42.72
N LEU A 414 63.08 0.06 -42.28
CA LEU A 414 63.94 -1.10 -42.03
C LEU A 414 64.54 -1.70 -43.30
N ILE A 415 63.81 -1.68 -44.42
CA ILE A 415 64.29 -2.16 -45.73
C ILE A 415 65.36 -1.20 -46.30
N GLU A 416 65.20 0.10 -46.11
CA GLU A 416 66.17 1.11 -46.55
C GLU A 416 67.47 1.08 -45.70
N THR A 417 67.37 0.69 -44.43
CA THR A 417 68.50 0.68 -43.49
C THR A 417 69.28 -0.64 -43.45
N TYR A 418 68.66 -1.79 -43.76
CA TYR A 418 69.29 -3.12 -43.69
C TYR A 418 69.36 -3.84 -45.04
N GLY A 419 69.92 -3.14 -46.04
CA GLY A 419 70.22 -3.68 -47.37
C GLY A 419 71.29 -4.78 -47.43
N ASP A 420 71.39 -5.70 -46.48
CA ASP A 420 72.28 -6.86 -46.63
C ASP A 420 71.74 -8.14 -45.93
N LYS A 421 71.33 -9.09 -46.78
CA LYS A 421 71.34 -10.57 -46.66
C LYS A 421 70.65 -11.23 -45.43
N ASN A 422 69.69 -12.10 -45.78
CA ASN A 422 69.14 -13.24 -45.04
C ASN A 422 67.94 -13.06 -44.09
N TYR A 423 66.86 -12.39 -44.51
CA TYR A 423 65.54 -12.60 -43.88
C TYR A 423 64.38 -12.68 -44.88
N GLY A 424 63.74 -13.86 -44.95
CA GLY A 424 62.32 -14.03 -45.27
C GLY A 424 61.90 -14.23 -46.75
N THR A 425 61.77 -15.49 -47.17
CA THR A 425 61.28 -15.96 -48.49
C THR A 425 59.79 -15.70 -48.80
N PHE A 426 59.04 -15.00 -47.94
CA PHE A 426 57.58 -14.94 -48.05
C PHE A 426 57.04 -13.90 -49.05
N PRO A 427 57.54 -12.64 -49.12
CA PRO A 427 56.96 -11.63 -50.04
C PRO A 427 57.32 -11.86 -51.51
N TRP A 428 58.54 -12.32 -51.79
CA TRP A 428 59.04 -12.53 -53.15
C TRP A 428 58.36 -13.69 -53.89
N SER A 429 57.85 -14.69 -53.18
CA SER A 429 57.12 -15.82 -53.78
C SER A 429 55.70 -15.46 -54.24
N LEU A 430 55.11 -14.38 -53.69
CA LEU A 430 53.73 -13.98 -53.96
C LEU A 430 53.61 -12.88 -55.04
N PHE A 431 54.59 -11.98 -55.13
CA PHE A 431 54.51 -10.83 -56.03
C PHE A 431 55.56 -10.82 -57.16
N GLY A 432 56.55 -11.72 -57.12
CA GLY A 432 57.48 -12.03 -58.23
C GLY A 432 58.47 -10.93 -58.64
N SER A 433 58.19 -9.65 -58.36
CA SER A 433 59.11 -8.53 -58.61
C SER A 433 58.76 -7.30 -57.75
N GLU A 434 59.78 -6.50 -57.45
CA GLU A 434 59.69 -5.21 -56.74
C GLU A 434 58.65 -4.23 -57.31
N PRO A 435 58.52 -4.00 -58.64
CA PRO A 435 57.54 -3.07 -59.18
C PRO A 435 56.07 -3.51 -59.02
N ILE A 436 55.80 -4.82 -58.97
CA ILE A 436 54.43 -5.36 -58.75
C ILE A 436 54.01 -5.15 -57.29
N LEU A 437 54.93 -5.40 -56.35
CA LEU A 437 54.71 -5.14 -54.93
C LEU A 437 54.44 -3.65 -54.67
N ASN A 438 55.20 -2.77 -55.33
CA ASN A 438 55.03 -1.33 -55.19
C ASN A 438 53.67 -0.84 -55.76
N SER A 439 53.26 -1.39 -56.91
CA SER A 439 51.97 -1.06 -57.52
C SER A 439 50.78 -1.55 -56.67
N PHE A 440 50.88 -2.74 -56.08
CA PHE A 440 49.88 -3.25 -55.14
C PHE A 440 49.77 -2.36 -53.89
N ASN A 441 50.90 -1.94 -53.32
CA ASN A 441 50.94 -1.08 -52.14
C ASN A 441 50.34 0.32 -52.38
N ILE A 442 50.49 0.88 -53.58
CA ILE A 442 49.88 2.18 -53.94
C ILE A 442 48.36 2.07 -54.10
N LEU A 443 47.86 0.95 -54.63
CA LEU A 443 46.45 0.75 -54.95
C LEU A 443 45.61 0.22 -53.78
N LEU A 444 46.23 -0.51 -52.85
CA LEU A 444 45.55 -1.11 -51.70
C LEU A 444 44.77 -0.11 -50.82
N PRO A 445 45.29 1.09 -50.50
CA PRO A 445 44.55 2.08 -49.72
C PRO A 445 43.27 2.55 -50.43
N TRP A 446 43.34 2.76 -51.75
CA TRP A 446 42.20 3.18 -52.55
C TRP A 446 41.13 2.10 -52.65
N ILE A 447 41.54 0.84 -52.84
CA ILE A 447 40.63 -0.31 -52.86
C ILE A 447 39.91 -0.45 -51.51
N LEU A 448 40.63 -0.32 -50.40
CA LEU A 448 40.06 -0.41 -49.05
C LEU A 448 39.09 0.74 -48.75
N ILE A 449 39.38 1.96 -49.20
CA ILE A 449 38.46 3.10 -49.09
C ILE A 449 37.16 2.82 -49.86
N ILE A 450 37.25 2.31 -51.10
CA ILE A 450 36.08 2.00 -51.94
C ILE A 450 35.23 0.90 -51.28
N VAL A 451 35.85 -0.16 -50.76
CA VAL A 451 35.15 -1.24 -50.05
C VAL A 451 34.49 -0.71 -48.77
N SER A 452 35.15 0.17 -48.03
CA SER A 452 34.60 0.77 -46.81
C SER A 452 33.38 1.66 -47.10
N ILE A 453 33.45 2.46 -48.17
CA ILE A 453 32.32 3.26 -48.66
C ILE A 453 31.17 2.34 -49.08
N ALA A 454 31.45 1.23 -49.77
CA ALA A 454 30.43 0.26 -50.19
C ALA A 454 29.74 -0.43 -48.99
N ILE A 455 30.49 -0.81 -47.96
CA ILE A 455 29.95 -1.39 -46.72
C ILE A 455 29.09 -0.36 -45.97
N MET A 456 29.56 0.89 -45.87
CA MET A 456 28.82 1.98 -45.25
C MET A 456 27.50 2.26 -46.00
N MET A 457 27.55 2.32 -47.34
CA MET A 457 26.38 2.46 -48.20
C MET A 457 25.40 1.28 -48.05
N TRP A 458 25.91 0.04 -47.95
CA TRP A 458 25.09 -1.14 -47.73
C TRP A 458 24.39 -1.11 -46.35
N CYS A 459 25.10 -0.72 -45.30
CA CYS A 459 24.54 -0.56 -43.96
C CYS A 459 23.47 0.55 -43.92
N LEU A 460 23.73 1.69 -44.57
CA LEU A 460 22.76 2.79 -44.70
C LEU A 460 21.52 2.36 -45.51
N ALA A 461 21.70 1.66 -46.63
CA ALA A 461 20.60 1.17 -47.46
C ALA A 461 19.74 0.10 -46.77
N ARG A 462 20.34 -0.72 -45.89
CA ARG A 462 19.61 -1.70 -45.08
C ARG A 462 18.77 -1.04 -43.97
N ASN A 463 19.23 0.08 -43.40
CA ASN A 463 18.46 0.86 -42.43
C ASN A 463 17.25 1.56 -43.05
N VAL A 464 17.33 1.99 -44.31
CA VAL A 464 16.20 2.62 -45.03
C VAL A 464 15.08 1.62 -45.38
N ARG A 465 15.35 0.31 -45.41
CA ARG A 465 14.35 -0.74 -45.66
C ARG A 465 13.66 -1.28 -44.40
N GLN A 466 14.02 -0.80 -43.21
CA GLN A 466 13.40 -1.18 -41.93
C GLN A 466 12.56 -0.06 -41.28
N HIS A 467 12.44 1.08 -41.96
CA HIS A 467 11.32 2.01 -41.85
C HIS A 467 10.41 1.81 -43.06
#